data_AF-A0A8S8Z1N4-F1
#
_entry.id   AF-A0A8S8Z1N4-F1
#
_cell.length_a   1.000
_cell.length_b   1.000
_cell.length_c   1.000
_cell.angle_alpha   90.00
_cell.angle_beta   90.00
_cell.angle_gamma   90.00
#
_symmetry.space_group_name_H-M   'P 1'
#
loop_
_entity.id
_entity.type
_entity.pdbx_description
1 polymer ?
#
loop_
_entity_poly.entity_id
_entity_poly.type
_entity_poly.pdbx_seq_one_letter_code
_entity_poly.pdbx_strand_id
1 'polypeptide(L)'
;MVALLASATTTPSVVGEWEDDSWLSNIIGPERLANGDEFGCHGYEGVITTEEHWVIGACRDYLMGLANASRWGSHPISFGILGEEVDPSTAAALVDAGFEIIGDLQSQAPEGLTAMYRNGGSLEQGVADTDLLESADEHSLVSIWWRGRMDDLRLREDKEVISWLEQQEVWLTTWGEWHHHGLSGNEVAVELDGSTITATLSKHASWDVPGTVSLQFEPAVVLVTSSSGSELAQIAPEQRKLEVGWRATSDGMLLTIEPGDSVTIELDDDPGSILTTPQATFNGLHHAVTVVGHHTTNLFHWSSDFQESSIVFTWLIERPAEIEMSWALPVIALGVLIAVPVSVRYFVRKDRKNLSEQSD
;
A
#
# COMPACT_ATOMS: atom_id res chain seq x y z
N MET A 1 -4.13 -43.45 33.78
CA MET A 1 -4.74 -42.33 33.03
C MET A 1 -4.62 -41.03 33.84
N VAL A 2 -3.41 -40.75 34.37
CA VAL A 2 -3.07 -39.52 35.12
C VAL A 2 -1.62 -39.11 34.80
N ALA A 3 -0.76 -40.06 34.41
CA ALA A 3 0.62 -39.79 34.00
C ALA A 3 0.80 -39.18 32.58
N LEU A 4 -0.27 -39.07 31.77
CA LEU A 4 -0.23 -38.49 30.42
C LEU A 4 -0.63 -37.00 30.39
N LEU A 5 -0.97 -36.41 31.54
CA LEU A 5 -1.42 -35.01 31.66
C LEU A 5 -0.34 -34.06 32.21
N ALA A 6 0.86 -34.55 32.54
CA ALA A 6 1.90 -33.77 33.22
C ALA A 6 3.03 -33.25 32.31
N SER A 7 3.05 -33.60 31.02
CA SER A 7 4.12 -33.21 30.08
C SER A 7 3.87 -31.91 29.31
N ALA A 8 2.85 -31.13 29.67
CA ALA A 8 2.43 -29.93 28.91
C ALA A 8 2.88 -28.59 29.51
N THR A 9 3.89 -28.55 30.40
CA THR A 9 4.22 -27.30 31.14
C THR A 9 5.65 -26.80 30.99
N THR A 10 6.43 -27.32 30.05
CA THR A 10 7.78 -26.78 29.78
C THR A 10 8.09 -26.78 28.28
N THR A 11 7.36 -26.00 27.51
CA THR A 11 7.87 -25.50 26.22
C THR A 11 8.35 -24.06 26.45
N PRO A 12 9.50 -23.65 25.88
CA PRO A 12 9.83 -22.24 25.80
C PRO A 12 8.72 -21.51 25.03
N SER A 13 8.55 -20.21 25.28
CA SER A 13 7.85 -19.33 24.35
C SER A 13 8.63 -19.31 23.04
N VAL A 14 8.30 -20.25 22.14
CA VAL A 14 8.72 -20.21 20.75
C VAL A 14 7.99 -19.01 20.17
N VAL A 15 8.75 -18.00 19.77
CA VAL A 15 8.23 -16.98 18.85
C VAL A 15 7.79 -17.76 17.61
N GLY A 16 6.51 -17.70 17.26
CA GLY A 16 5.92 -18.53 16.21
C GLY A 16 6.69 -18.45 14.89
N GLU A 17 6.70 -19.53 14.12
CA GLU A 17 7.13 -19.47 12.72
C GLU A 17 6.17 -18.52 11.95
N TRP A 18 6.60 -17.94 10.83
CA TRP A 18 5.79 -16.97 10.06
C TRP A 18 5.72 -17.39 8.60
N GLU A 19 4.53 -17.27 8.00
CA GLU A 19 4.32 -17.64 6.60
C GLU A 19 4.73 -16.52 5.66
N ASP A 20 5.08 -16.90 4.43
CA ASP A 20 5.35 -15.98 3.35
C ASP A 20 4.09 -15.80 2.49
N ASP A 21 3.73 -14.55 2.22
CA ASP A 21 2.71 -14.20 1.24
C ASP A 21 3.31 -14.24 -0.18
N SER A 22 3.25 -15.43 -0.78
CA SER A 22 3.73 -15.64 -2.14
C SER A 22 3.02 -14.77 -3.20
N TRP A 23 1.86 -14.16 -2.90
CA TRP A 23 1.15 -13.31 -3.85
C TRP A 23 1.84 -11.96 -4.07
N LEU A 24 2.69 -11.51 -3.15
CA LEU A 24 3.52 -10.31 -3.32
C LEU A 24 4.51 -10.46 -4.49
N SER A 25 5.13 -11.63 -4.64
CA SER A 25 6.10 -11.91 -5.70
C SER A 25 5.48 -12.49 -6.97
N ASN A 26 4.30 -13.13 -6.84
CA ASN A 26 3.57 -13.74 -7.95
C ASN A 26 2.60 -12.74 -8.59
N ILE A 27 1.90 -13.17 -9.65
CA ILE A 27 0.98 -12.39 -10.54
C ILE A 27 0.33 -11.15 -9.90
N ILE A 28 -0.30 -11.27 -8.73
CA ILE A 28 -1.03 -10.17 -8.09
C ILE A 28 -0.13 -8.99 -7.74
N GLY A 29 1.02 -9.21 -7.08
CA GLY A 29 1.90 -8.13 -6.66
C GLY A 29 2.37 -7.25 -7.83
N PRO A 30 2.97 -7.81 -8.90
CA PRO A 30 3.34 -7.07 -10.10
C PRO A 30 2.16 -6.39 -10.80
N GLU A 31 0.97 -6.99 -10.84
CA GLU A 31 -0.23 -6.34 -11.39
C GLU A 31 -0.65 -5.11 -10.58
N ARG A 32 -0.61 -5.21 -9.24
CA ARG A 32 -0.89 -4.08 -8.35
C ARG A 32 0.17 -2.98 -8.49
N LEU A 33 1.46 -3.32 -8.54
CA LEU A 33 2.53 -2.34 -8.79
C LEU A 33 2.38 -1.66 -10.16
N ALA A 34 2.00 -2.40 -11.20
CA ALA A 34 1.73 -1.83 -12.52
C ALA A 34 0.50 -0.90 -12.53
N ASN A 35 -0.48 -1.15 -11.65
CA ASN A 35 -1.61 -0.25 -11.41
C ASN A 35 -1.21 1.05 -10.70
N GLY A 36 -0.04 1.10 -10.07
CA GLY A 36 0.49 2.24 -9.31
C GLY A 36 0.46 2.06 -7.80
N ASP A 37 0.16 0.85 -7.31
CA ASP A 37 0.10 0.58 -5.87
C ASP A 37 1.49 0.62 -5.21
N GLU A 38 1.46 0.77 -3.90
CA GLU A 38 2.59 0.75 -2.99
C GLU A 38 2.46 -0.39 -1.98
N PHE A 39 3.59 -1.02 -1.64
CA PHE A 39 3.73 -1.94 -0.53
C PHE A 39 4.51 -1.28 0.61
N GLY A 40 3.80 -0.96 1.68
CA GLY A 40 4.35 -0.52 2.96
C GLY A 40 4.33 -1.63 4.00
N CYS A 41 4.91 -1.35 5.16
CA CYS A 41 5.00 -2.29 6.27
C CYS A 41 3.91 -2.08 7.32
N HIS A 42 3.48 -3.15 7.97
CA HIS A 42 2.60 -3.14 9.15
C HIS A 42 3.13 -4.05 10.27
N GLY A 43 4.39 -4.48 10.18
CA GLY A 43 4.99 -5.38 11.17
C GLY A 43 4.59 -6.84 10.97
N TYR A 44 4.52 -7.57 12.08
CA TYR A 44 4.31 -9.01 12.12
C TYR A 44 3.06 -9.29 12.97
N GLU A 45 2.22 -10.21 12.51
CA GLU A 45 0.96 -10.53 13.18
C GLU A 45 1.22 -10.95 14.64
N GLY A 46 0.48 -10.33 15.56
CA GLY A 46 0.59 -10.59 16.99
C GLY A 46 1.82 -9.98 17.69
N VAL A 47 2.65 -9.20 16.98
CA VAL A 47 3.81 -8.51 17.55
C VAL A 47 3.57 -7.00 17.59
N ILE A 48 3.75 -6.40 18.77
CA ILE A 48 3.55 -4.97 18.96
C ILE A 48 4.84 -4.23 18.58
N THR A 49 4.81 -3.47 17.49
CA THR A 49 5.97 -2.77 16.95
C THR A 49 6.64 -1.83 17.96
N THR A 50 5.88 -1.14 18.79
CA THR A 50 6.40 -0.21 19.82
C THR A 50 7.06 -0.91 21.02
N GLU A 51 6.88 -2.23 21.15
CA GLU A 51 7.55 -3.03 22.17
C GLU A 51 8.76 -3.79 21.60
N GLU A 52 8.66 -4.21 20.33
CA GLU A 52 9.60 -5.13 19.68
C GLU A 52 10.15 -4.55 18.36
N HIS A 53 11.02 -3.54 18.43
CA HIS A 53 11.49 -2.78 17.25
C HIS A 53 12.17 -3.61 16.16
N TRP A 54 12.63 -4.84 16.45
CA TRP A 54 13.24 -5.71 15.45
C TRP A 54 12.29 -6.00 14.27
N VAL A 55 10.97 -5.95 14.48
CA VAL A 55 9.97 -6.17 13.43
C VAL A 55 10.01 -5.11 12.33
N ILE A 56 10.51 -3.91 12.63
CA ILE A 56 10.61 -2.80 11.67
C ILE A 56 11.56 -3.19 10.53
N GLY A 57 12.80 -3.53 10.89
CA GLY A 57 13.80 -4.00 9.93
C GLY A 57 13.42 -5.33 9.29
N ALA A 58 12.85 -6.26 10.08
CA ALA A 58 12.45 -7.56 9.56
C ALA A 58 11.29 -7.48 8.55
N CYS A 59 10.36 -6.53 8.69
CA CYS A 59 9.29 -6.30 7.72
C CYS A 59 9.84 -5.73 6.41
N ARG A 60 10.72 -4.73 6.51
CA ARG A 60 11.41 -4.17 5.35
C ARG A 60 12.16 -5.24 4.57
N ASP A 61 12.98 -6.03 5.26
CA ASP A 61 13.79 -7.09 4.63
C ASP A 61 12.91 -8.17 3.99
N TYR A 62 11.77 -8.49 4.62
CA TYR A 62 10.76 -9.39 4.07
C TYR A 62 10.16 -8.87 2.76
N LEU A 63 9.70 -7.60 2.73
CA LEU A 63 9.14 -6.99 1.51
C LEU A 63 10.16 -6.94 0.38
N MET A 64 11.36 -6.43 0.66
CA MET A 64 12.44 -6.33 -0.32
C MET A 64 12.89 -7.69 -0.87
N GLY A 65 12.69 -8.77 -0.10
CA GLY A 65 12.95 -10.14 -0.53
C GLY A 65 11.93 -10.68 -1.54
N LEU A 66 10.75 -10.06 -1.66
CA LEU A 66 9.62 -10.56 -2.46
C LEU A 66 9.26 -9.66 -3.63
N ALA A 67 9.28 -8.33 -3.46
CA ALA A 67 8.84 -7.38 -4.46
C ALA A 67 9.53 -6.01 -4.30
N ASN A 68 9.43 -5.17 -5.33
CA ASN A 68 9.67 -3.74 -5.14
C ASN A 68 8.53 -3.14 -4.33
N ALA A 69 8.82 -2.13 -3.51
CA ALA A 69 7.79 -1.42 -2.75
C ALA A 69 6.89 -0.55 -3.62
N SER A 70 7.37 -0.05 -4.76
CA SER A 70 6.60 0.74 -5.72
C SER A 70 7.23 0.63 -7.11
N ARG A 71 6.53 1.13 -8.14
CA ARG A 71 7.15 1.41 -9.45
C ARG A 71 8.29 2.44 -9.36
N TRP A 72 8.31 3.23 -8.29
CA TRP A 72 9.29 4.31 -8.07
C TRP A 72 10.54 3.91 -7.28
N GLY A 73 10.49 2.79 -6.56
CA GLY A 73 11.58 2.35 -5.72
C GLY A 73 11.36 0.97 -5.11
N SER A 74 12.47 0.29 -4.82
CA SER A 74 12.43 -1.06 -4.24
C SER A 74 12.27 -1.06 -2.73
N HIS A 75 12.75 -0.02 -2.05
CA HIS A 75 12.76 0.10 -0.59
C HIS A 75 11.40 0.59 -0.08
N PRO A 76 10.74 -0.08 0.89
CA PRO A 76 9.50 0.42 1.45
C PRO A 76 9.76 1.64 2.33
N ILE A 77 8.99 2.71 2.12
CA ILE A 77 9.13 3.98 2.86
C ILE A 77 7.97 4.26 3.81
N SER A 78 6.86 3.52 3.68
CA SER A 78 5.67 3.65 4.53
C SER A 78 5.57 2.57 5.58
N PHE A 79 5.20 2.97 6.81
CA PHE A 79 4.93 2.06 7.93
C PHE A 79 3.61 2.39 8.62
N GLY A 80 2.68 1.44 8.65
CA GLY A 80 1.48 1.49 9.46
C GLY A 80 1.81 1.13 10.91
N ILE A 81 1.55 2.04 11.84
CA ILE A 81 1.78 1.82 13.26
C ILE A 81 0.47 1.91 14.02
N LEU A 82 0.22 0.93 14.88
CA LEU A 82 -0.96 0.92 15.74
C LEU A 82 -0.76 1.90 16.89
N GLY A 83 -1.79 2.71 17.16
CA GLY A 83 -1.80 3.69 18.24
C GLY A 83 -1.80 5.14 17.74
N GLU A 84 -1.86 6.09 18.67
CA GLU A 84 -1.94 7.53 18.37
C GLU A 84 -0.60 8.27 18.55
N GLU A 85 0.39 7.62 19.19
CA GLU A 85 1.70 8.21 19.44
C GLU A 85 2.80 7.19 19.13
N VAL A 86 3.91 7.67 18.57
CA VAL A 86 5.15 6.92 18.37
C VAL A 86 6.20 7.49 19.31
N ASP A 87 6.73 6.66 20.20
CA ASP A 87 7.77 7.11 21.12
C ASP A 87 9.10 7.36 20.37
N PRO A 88 10.02 8.17 20.93
CA PRO A 88 11.27 8.52 20.25
C PRO A 88 12.16 7.32 19.87
N SER A 89 12.10 6.22 20.62
CA SER A 89 12.93 5.05 20.34
C SER A 89 12.37 4.22 19.19
N THR A 90 11.04 4.11 19.08
CA THR A 90 10.38 3.54 17.88
C THR A 90 10.63 4.42 16.66
N ALA A 91 10.50 5.75 16.79
CA ALA A 91 10.75 6.69 15.70
C ALA A 91 12.18 6.59 15.15
N ALA A 92 13.19 6.54 16.04
CA ALA A 92 14.57 6.33 15.64
C ALA A 92 14.77 5.00 14.91
N ALA A 93 14.13 3.92 15.37
CA ALA A 93 14.22 2.61 14.70
C ALA A 93 13.58 2.62 13.29
N LEU A 94 12.48 3.36 13.10
CA LEU A 94 11.84 3.55 11.80
C LEU A 94 12.75 4.31 10.83
N VAL A 95 13.30 5.44 11.27
CA VAL A 95 14.22 6.27 10.46
C VAL A 95 15.49 5.50 10.13
N ASP A 96 16.10 4.81 11.10
CA ASP A 96 17.30 3.98 10.88
C ASP A 96 17.05 2.82 9.91
N ALA A 97 15.82 2.32 9.84
CA ALA A 97 15.43 1.30 8.87
C ALA A 97 15.15 1.85 7.47
N GLY A 98 15.06 3.18 7.31
CA GLY A 98 14.82 3.88 6.05
C GLY A 98 13.35 4.15 5.75
N PHE A 99 12.47 4.10 6.76
CA PHE A 99 11.09 4.57 6.61
C PHE A 99 11.03 6.10 6.72
N GLU A 100 10.19 6.70 5.88
CA GLU A 100 9.99 8.16 5.80
C GLU A 100 8.57 8.53 6.25
N ILE A 101 7.63 7.58 6.16
CA ILE A 101 6.21 7.81 6.38
C ILE A 101 5.69 6.85 7.47
N ILE A 102 4.93 7.41 8.41
CA ILE A 102 4.06 6.67 9.32
C ILE A 102 2.61 7.05 9.07
N GLY A 103 1.67 6.17 9.38
CA GLY A 103 0.26 6.53 9.23
C GLY A 103 -0.70 5.74 10.11
N ASP A 104 -1.98 5.81 9.74
CA ASP A 104 -3.19 5.42 10.51
C ASP A 104 -3.73 6.56 11.38
N LEU A 105 -3.70 6.41 12.72
CA LEU A 105 -4.24 7.38 13.68
C LEU A 105 -3.23 8.48 14.07
N GLN A 106 -2.04 8.46 13.48
CA GLN A 106 -0.96 9.40 13.77
C GLN A 106 -1.28 10.77 13.15
N SER A 107 -1.66 11.73 13.99
CA SER A 107 -1.89 13.12 13.55
C SER A 107 -0.64 14.01 13.66
N GLN A 108 0.40 13.53 14.37
CA GLN A 108 1.68 14.21 14.53
C GLN A 108 2.80 13.26 14.17
N ALA A 109 3.80 13.78 13.44
CA ALA A 109 4.97 13.01 13.05
C ALA A 109 6.14 13.31 14.00
N PRO A 110 6.83 12.28 14.52
CA PRO A 110 8.15 12.45 15.12
C PRO A 110 9.14 13.07 14.12
N GLU A 111 10.23 13.66 14.63
CA GLU A 111 11.29 14.20 13.78
C GLU A 111 11.85 13.13 12.82
N GLY A 112 12.02 13.50 11.56
CA GLY A 112 12.53 12.61 10.51
C GLY A 112 11.45 11.74 9.84
N LEU A 113 10.20 11.83 10.27
CA LEU A 113 9.07 11.11 9.68
C LEU A 113 7.98 12.09 9.22
N THR A 114 7.15 11.64 8.29
CA THR A 114 5.91 12.31 7.86
C THR A 114 4.72 11.47 8.29
N ALA A 115 3.69 12.09 8.85
CA ALA A 115 2.48 11.40 9.28
C ALA A 115 1.38 11.52 8.22
N MET A 116 0.79 10.38 7.84
CA MET A 116 -0.38 10.27 6.98
C MET A 116 -1.59 9.86 7.83
N TYR A 117 -2.48 10.82 8.07
CA TYR A 117 -3.64 10.63 8.93
C TYR A 117 -4.83 10.07 8.16
N ARG A 118 -5.53 9.10 8.73
CA ARG A 118 -6.80 8.58 8.21
C ARG A 118 -7.93 9.63 8.36
N ASN A 119 -8.27 10.30 7.27
CA ASN A 119 -9.32 11.32 7.20
C ASN A 119 -10.45 11.00 6.19
N GLY A 120 -10.36 9.91 5.44
CA GLY A 120 -11.30 9.57 4.34
C GLY A 120 -12.38 8.54 4.67
N GLY A 121 -12.56 8.17 5.93
CA GLY A 121 -13.49 7.09 6.32
C GLY A 121 -12.98 5.70 5.95
N SER A 122 -13.89 4.81 5.50
CA SER A 122 -13.63 3.39 5.23
C SER A 122 -14.30 2.93 3.92
N LEU A 123 -13.73 1.93 3.23
CA LEU A 123 -14.42 1.23 2.13
C LEU A 123 -15.32 0.08 2.58
N GLU A 124 -15.44 -0.17 3.89
CA GLU A 124 -16.33 -1.20 4.42
C GLU A 124 -17.81 -0.84 4.23
N GLN A 125 -18.60 -1.86 3.87
CA GLN A 125 -20.03 -1.74 3.69
C GLN A 125 -20.71 -1.21 4.97
N GLY A 126 -21.43 -0.09 4.82
CA GLY A 126 -22.18 0.55 5.90
C GLY A 126 -21.34 1.42 6.85
N VAL A 127 -20.05 1.60 6.58
CA VAL A 127 -19.14 2.51 7.30
C VAL A 127 -18.65 3.64 6.39
N ALA A 128 -18.69 3.43 5.08
CA ALA A 128 -18.23 4.40 4.11
C ALA A 128 -18.98 5.73 4.17
N ASP A 129 -18.23 6.82 3.94
CA ASP A 129 -18.70 8.19 4.05
C ASP A 129 -18.18 8.99 2.85
N THR A 130 -19.05 9.19 1.86
CA THR A 130 -18.73 9.97 0.66
C THR A 130 -18.66 11.46 0.95
N ASP A 131 -19.34 11.95 1.99
CA ASP A 131 -19.37 13.37 2.34
C ASP A 131 -17.96 13.85 2.76
N LEU A 132 -17.17 12.97 3.40
CA LEU A 132 -15.77 13.25 3.74
C LEU A 132 -14.88 13.44 2.50
N LEU A 133 -15.18 12.76 1.39
CA LEU A 133 -14.44 12.90 0.14
C LEU A 133 -14.89 14.15 -0.63
N GLU A 134 -16.18 14.46 -0.63
CA GLU A 134 -16.73 15.66 -1.27
C GLU A 134 -16.33 16.96 -0.55
N SER A 135 -16.04 16.89 0.76
CA SER A 135 -15.64 18.03 1.58
C SER A 135 -14.13 18.21 1.74
N ALA A 136 -13.33 17.44 0.99
CA ALA A 136 -11.87 17.53 1.03
C ALA A 136 -11.38 18.92 0.60
N ASP A 137 -10.39 19.46 1.32
CA ASP A 137 -9.77 20.73 0.98
C ASP A 137 -8.98 20.63 -0.34
N GLU A 138 -8.87 21.74 -1.06
CA GLU A 138 -7.99 21.81 -2.24
C GLU A 138 -6.54 21.54 -1.84
N HIS A 139 -5.82 20.83 -2.70
CA HIS A 139 -4.42 20.44 -2.50
C HIS A 139 -4.16 19.54 -1.28
N SER A 140 -5.17 18.82 -0.81
CA SER A 140 -5.08 17.86 0.29
C SER A 140 -4.99 16.41 -0.17
N LEU A 141 -4.60 15.52 0.76
CA LEU A 141 -4.68 14.07 0.62
C LEU A 141 -5.82 13.52 1.47
N VAL A 142 -6.70 12.76 0.85
CA VAL A 142 -7.72 11.96 1.54
C VAL A 142 -7.27 10.51 1.61
N SER A 143 -7.09 10.01 2.83
CA SER A 143 -6.64 8.66 3.13
C SER A 143 -7.81 7.81 3.64
N ILE A 144 -8.32 6.94 2.77
CA ILE A 144 -9.43 6.04 3.04
C ILE A 144 -8.89 4.72 3.60
N TRP A 145 -9.53 4.17 4.62
CA TRP A 145 -9.13 2.92 5.23
C TRP A 145 -9.80 1.72 4.56
N TRP A 146 -9.07 0.62 4.43
CA TRP A 146 -9.56 -0.66 3.96
C TRP A 146 -8.94 -1.81 4.75
N ARG A 147 -9.74 -2.84 5.02
CA ARG A 147 -9.27 -4.12 5.56
C ARG A 147 -10.06 -5.24 4.92
N GLY A 148 -9.38 -6.21 4.32
CA GLY A 148 -10.03 -7.33 3.65
C GLY A 148 -10.64 -8.36 4.61
N ARG A 149 -10.04 -8.52 5.79
CA ARG A 149 -10.52 -9.47 6.82
C ARG A 149 -10.26 -9.02 8.24
N MET A 150 -11.14 -9.44 9.13
CA MET A 150 -10.94 -9.39 10.57
C MET A 150 -11.06 -10.81 11.11
N ASP A 151 -9.99 -11.32 11.72
CA ASP A 151 -9.85 -12.73 12.06
C ASP A 151 -10.16 -13.62 10.83
N ASP A 152 -11.05 -14.61 10.98
CA ASP A 152 -11.49 -15.50 9.90
C ASP A 152 -12.61 -14.92 9.02
N LEU A 153 -13.07 -13.69 9.30
CA LEU A 153 -14.22 -13.09 8.63
C LEU A 153 -13.77 -12.16 7.50
N ARG A 154 -14.23 -12.45 6.28
CA ARG A 154 -14.10 -11.54 5.15
C ARG A 154 -15.01 -10.33 5.38
N LEU A 155 -14.41 -9.15 5.35
CA LEU A 155 -15.12 -7.88 5.38
C LEU A 155 -15.65 -7.59 3.98
N ARG A 156 -16.86 -7.01 3.93
CA ARG A 156 -17.52 -6.69 2.67
C ARG A 156 -17.28 -5.23 2.32
N GLU A 157 -16.87 -5.03 1.09
CA GLU A 157 -16.66 -3.74 0.46
C GLU A 157 -17.97 -3.05 0.08
N ASP A 158 -17.98 -1.72 0.13
CA ASP A 158 -19.06 -0.91 -0.39
C ASP A 158 -18.88 -0.65 -1.89
N LYS A 159 -19.52 -1.49 -2.71
CA LYS A 159 -19.43 -1.42 -4.18
C LYS A 159 -19.96 -0.11 -4.76
N GLU A 160 -20.90 0.54 -4.09
CA GLU A 160 -21.46 1.80 -4.56
C GLU A 160 -20.42 2.92 -4.38
N VAL A 161 -19.73 2.93 -3.25
CA VAL A 161 -18.66 3.88 -2.94
C VAL A 161 -17.45 3.66 -3.85
N ILE A 162 -17.07 2.42 -4.11
CA ILE A 162 -15.98 2.10 -5.06
C ILE A 162 -16.31 2.65 -6.45
N SER A 163 -17.49 2.32 -6.97
CA SER A 163 -17.94 2.80 -8.29
C SER A 163 -18.03 4.33 -8.35
N TRP A 164 -18.46 4.96 -7.26
CA TRP A 164 -18.49 6.42 -7.12
C TRP A 164 -17.08 7.01 -7.15
N LEU A 165 -16.13 6.46 -6.39
CA LEU A 165 -14.75 6.93 -6.33
C LEU A 165 -14.05 6.82 -7.68
N GLU A 166 -14.30 5.73 -8.41
CA GLU A 166 -13.78 5.51 -9.75
C GLU A 166 -14.27 6.54 -10.78
N GLN A 167 -15.30 7.33 -10.48
CA GLN A 167 -15.83 8.38 -11.34
C GLN A 167 -15.38 9.80 -10.94
N GLN A 168 -14.71 9.97 -9.80
CA GLN A 168 -14.30 11.28 -9.32
C GLN A 168 -13.06 11.82 -10.06
N GLU A 169 -13.02 13.14 -10.29
CA GLU A 169 -11.89 13.86 -10.88
C GLU A 169 -10.83 14.18 -9.80
N VAL A 170 -10.26 13.13 -9.22
CA VAL A 170 -9.26 13.18 -8.14
C VAL A 170 -7.97 12.49 -8.56
N TRP A 171 -6.84 12.88 -7.96
CA TRP A 171 -5.59 12.16 -8.17
C TRP A 171 -5.60 10.87 -7.35
N LEU A 172 -5.58 9.71 -8.01
CA LEU A 172 -5.45 8.41 -7.37
C LEU A 172 -3.97 8.12 -7.12
N THR A 173 -3.58 8.00 -5.85
CA THR A 173 -2.17 7.93 -5.45
C THR A 173 -1.94 7.05 -4.21
N THR A 174 -0.68 6.93 -3.81
CA THR A 174 -0.22 6.24 -2.58
C THR A 174 0.37 7.24 -1.60
N TRP A 175 0.64 6.82 -0.36
CA TRP A 175 1.32 7.67 0.62
C TRP A 175 2.70 8.12 0.13
N GLY A 176 3.50 7.20 -0.38
CA GLY A 176 4.84 7.47 -0.88
C GLY A 176 4.85 8.30 -2.16
N GLU A 177 3.93 8.03 -3.10
CA GLU A 177 3.81 8.81 -4.34
C GLU A 177 3.37 10.26 -4.02
N TRP A 178 2.40 10.47 -3.13
CA TRP A 178 2.02 11.81 -2.65
C TRP A 178 3.19 12.53 -1.98
N HIS A 179 3.89 11.86 -1.06
CA HIS A 179 4.99 12.45 -0.31
C HIS A 179 6.13 12.92 -1.22
N HIS A 180 6.63 12.04 -2.07
CA HIS A 180 7.76 12.36 -2.94
C HIS A 180 7.38 13.25 -4.12
N HIS A 181 6.15 13.20 -4.64
CA HIS A 181 5.69 14.16 -5.65
C HIS A 181 5.78 15.60 -5.13
N GLY A 182 5.36 15.82 -3.89
CA GLY A 182 5.47 17.13 -3.23
C GLY A 182 6.92 17.57 -3.03
N LEU A 183 7.82 16.66 -2.65
CA LEU A 183 9.26 16.97 -2.56
C LEU A 183 9.84 17.32 -3.93
N SER A 184 9.62 16.47 -4.93
CA SER A 184 10.08 16.65 -6.30
C SER A 184 9.60 17.97 -6.89
N GLY A 185 8.31 18.32 -6.72
CA GLY A 185 7.74 19.57 -7.21
C GLY A 185 8.41 20.81 -6.63
N ASN A 186 8.82 20.77 -5.36
CA ASN A 186 9.53 21.86 -4.68
C ASN A 186 11.01 21.97 -5.10
N GLU A 187 11.60 20.89 -5.61
CA GLU A 187 13.01 20.84 -6.01
C GLU A 187 13.25 21.13 -7.50
N VAL A 188 12.20 21.27 -8.30
CA VAL A 188 12.34 21.62 -9.73
C VAL A 188 12.98 23.01 -9.86
N ALA A 189 14.17 23.05 -10.47
CA ALA A 189 14.84 24.28 -10.84
C ALA A 189 14.40 24.71 -12.24
N VAL A 190 14.05 25.98 -12.41
CA VAL A 190 13.59 26.53 -13.70
C VAL A 190 14.42 27.73 -14.11
N GLU A 191 14.91 27.72 -15.34
CA GLU A 191 15.70 28.77 -15.96
C GLU A 191 15.03 29.24 -17.27
N LEU A 192 15.12 30.54 -17.56
CA LEU A 192 14.60 31.16 -18.78
C LEU A 192 15.75 31.80 -19.56
N ASP A 193 15.90 31.42 -20.83
CA ASP A 193 16.84 32.01 -21.78
C ASP A 193 16.12 32.35 -23.09
N GLY A 194 15.76 33.63 -23.26
CA GLY A 194 14.96 34.10 -24.39
C GLY A 194 13.62 33.39 -24.47
N SER A 195 13.33 32.72 -25.58
CA SER A 195 12.11 31.94 -25.81
C SER A 195 12.22 30.47 -25.38
N THR A 196 13.19 30.13 -24.53
CA THR A 196 13.41 28.76 -24.06
C THR A 196 13.39 28.68 -22.54
N ILE A 197 12.55 27.79 -22.00
CA ILE A 197 12.52 27.45 -20.58
C ILE A 197 13.18 26.10 -20.39
N THR A 198 14.08 25.99 -19.41
CA THR A 198 14.67 24.72 -18.99
C THR A 198 14.25 24.42 -17.56
N ALA A 199 13.59 23.28 -17.35
CA ALA A 199 13.26 22.76 -16.04
C ALA A 199 14.11 21.53 -15.74
N THR A 200 14.70 21.44 -14.57
CA THR A 200 15.59 20.33 -14.18
C THR A 200 15.20 19.81 -12.81
N LEU A 201 15.16 18.48 -12.67
CA LEU A 201 14.94 17.82 -11.39
C LEU A 201 16.08 16.83 -11.14
N SER A 202 16.69 16.90 -9.96
CA SER A 202 17.77 15.98 -9.56
C SER A 202 17.19 14.64 -9.09
N LYS A 203 17.99 13.57 -9.13
CA LYS A 203 17.57 12.27 -8.58
C LYS A 203 17.47 12.32 -7.05
N HIS A 204 16.54 11.55 -6.50
CA HIS A 204 16.44 11.34 -5.07
C HIS A 204 17.21 10.10 -4.62
N ALA A 205 17.46 9.99 -3.31
CA ALA A 205 18.16 8.84 -2.74
C ALA A 205 17.24 7.62 -2.55
N SER A 206 15.95 7.83 -2.28
CA SER A 206 14.97 6.77 -2.03
C SER A 206 14.13 6.48 -3.27
N TRP A 207 13.07 7.25 -3.51
CA TRP A 207 12.15 7.05 -4.64
C TRP A 207 12.25 8.16 -5.68
N ASP A 208 12.37 7.78 -6.94
CA ASP A 208 12.39 8.71 -8.08
C ASP A 208 10.94 9.00 -8.55
N VAL A 209 10.16 9.70 -7.73
CA VAL A 209 8.77 10.10 -8.07
C VAL A 209 8.75 11.42 -8.85
N PRO A 210 8.04 11.52 -9.99
CA PRO A 210 7.88 12.76 -10.73
C PRO A 210 7.23 13.89 -9.91
N GLY A 211 7.69 15.13 -10.12
CA GLY A 211 7.14 16.32 -9.48
C GLY A 211 6.42 17.22 -10.50
N THR A 212 5.32 17.87 -10.08
CA THR A 212 4.57 18.80 -10.93
C THR A 212 4.83 20.25 -10.55
N VAL A 213 5.08 21.10 -11.55
CA VAL A 213 5.14 22.56 -11.42
C VAL A 213 4.16 23.24 -12.38
N SER A 214 3.54 24.33 -11.93
CA SER A 214 2.84 25.28 -12.79
C SER A 214 3.83 26.34 -13.26
N LEU A 215 3.89 26.53 -14.57
CA LEU A 215 4.71 27.51 -15.26
C LEU A 215 3.78 28.52 -15.91
N GLN A 216 3.79 29.76 -15.43
CA GLN A 216 2.92 30.81 -15.95
C GLN A 216 3.69 31.75 -16.86
N PHE A 217 3.20 31.90 -18.09
CA PHE A 217 3.75 32.71 -19.17
C PHE A 217 2.67 32.93 -20.25
N GLU A 218 2.81 33.99 -21.07
CA GLU A 218 1.85 34.34 -22.13
C GLU A 218 2.09 33.66 -23.50
N PRO A 219 3.35 33.50 -23.98
CA PRO A 219 3.62 32.91 -25.31
C PRO A 219 3.13 31.46 -25.44
N ALA A 220 2.87 31.02 -26.67
CA ALA A 220 2.42 29.66 -26.95
C ALA A 220 3.58 28.65 -26.91
N VAL A 221 3.31 27.46 -26.38
CA VAL A 221 4.27 26.34 -26.39
C VAL A 221 4.39 25.78 -27.81
N VAL A 222 5.60 25.76 -28.34
CA VAL A 222 5.95 25.20 -29.65
C VAL A 222 6.35 23.74 -29.53
N LEU A 223 7.24 23.43 -28.59
CA LEU A 223 7.83 22.10 -28.43
C LEU A 223 8.25 21.86 -26.97
N VAL A 224 8.09 20.64 -26.47
CA VAL A 224 8.57 20.23 -25.15
C VAL A 224 9.37 18.94 -25.29
N THR A 225 10.65 18.96 -24.91
CA THR A 225 11.57 17.83 -25.08
C THR A 225 12.31 17.49 -23.79
N SER A 226 12.57 16.20 -23.58
CA SER A 226 13.40 15.68 -22.48
C SER A 226 14.88 15.85 -22.78
N SER A 227 15.74 15.55 -21.81
CA SER A 227 17.20 15.58 -22.00
C SER A 227 17.67 14.58 -23.07
N SER A 228 16.87 13.54 -23.35
CA SER A 228 17.11 12.58 -24.43
C SER A 228 16.82 13.12 -25.83
N GLY A 229 16.18 14.29 -25.94
CA GLY A 229 15.67 14.86 -27.19
C GLY A 229 14.32 14.30 -27.64
N SER A 230 13.70 13.43 -26.85
CA SER A 230 12.35 12.90 -27.11
C SER A 230 11.29 13.92 -26.70
N GLU A 231 10.27 14.09 -27.54
CA GLU A 231 9.11 14.93 -27.24
C GLU A 231 8.33 14.36 -26.03
N LEU A 232 8.00 15.22 -25.06
CA LEU A 232 7.20 14.83 -23.91
C LEU A 232 5.72 14.71 -24.31
N ALA A 233 5.08 13.66 -23.80
CA ALA A 233 3.66 13.44 -24.02
C ALA A 233 2.80 14.57 -23.41
N GLN A 234 1.74 14.94 -24.12
CA GLN A 234 0.69 15.77 -23.55
C GLN A 234 -0.22 14.94 -22.64
N ILE A 235 -0.44 15.42 -21.43
CA ILE A 235 -1.29 14.79 -20.43
C ILE A 235 -2.73 15.28 -20.63
N ALA A 236 -3.67 14.35 -20.68
CA ALA A 236 -5.10 14.66 -20.72
C ALA A 236 -5.57 15.25 -19.38
N PRO A 237 -6.46 16.25 -19.34
CA PRO A 237 -6.99 16.81 -18.07
C PRO A 237 -7.59 15.77 -17.10
N GLU A 238 -8.09 14.66 -17.65
CA GLU A 238 -8.80 13.59 -16.97
C GLU A 238 -7.85 12.47 -16.52
N GLN A 239 -6.55 12.60 -16.80
CA GLN A 239 -5.55 11.66 -16.30
C GLN A 239 -5.43 11.81 -14.78
N ARG A 240 -5.72 10.73 -14.07
CA ARG A 240 -5.82 10.66 -12.60
C ARG A 240 -4.68 9.92 -11.94
N LYS A 241 -3.78 9.31 -12.71
CA LYS A 241 -2.58 8.63 -12.19
C LYS A 241 -1.35 9.39 -12.64
N LEU A 242 -0.37 9.48 -11.75
CA LEU A 242 0.84 10.24 -12.00
C LEU A 242 1.58 9.71 -13.24
N GLU A 243 1.84 10.61 -14.18
CA GLU A 243 2.59 10.37 -15.41
C GLU A 243 3.48 11.59 -15.73
N VAL A 244 4.62 11.31 -16.36
CA VAL A 244 5.54 12.35 -16.85
C VAL A 244 4.98 12.94 -18.14
N GLY A 245 5.05 14.26 -18.28
CA GLY A 245 4.51 14.95 -19.43
C GLY A 245 4.11 16.38 -19.09
N TRP A 246 3.31 16.98 -19.96
CA TRP A 246 2.88 18.36 -19.79
C TRP A 246 1.45 18.60 -20.27
N ARG A 247 0.85 19.69 -19.82
CA ARG A 247 -0.48 20.12 -20.26
C ARG A 247 -0.57 21.63 -20.31
N ALA A 248 -1.12 22.18 -21.39
CA ALA A 248 -1.42 23.60 -21.47
C ALA A 248 -2.56 23.99 -20.51
N THR A 249 -2.47 25.19 -19.95
CA THR A 249 -3.50 25.81 -19.10
C THR A 249 -3.84 27.20 -19.66
N SER A 250 -4.80 27.90 -19.07
CA SER A 250 -5.17 29.25 -19.53
C SER A 250 -4.03 30.26 -19.41
N ASP A 251 -3.16 30.07 -18.41
CA ASP A 251 -2.16 31.07 -18.01
C ASP A 251 -0.72 30.55 -18.16
N GLY A 252 -0.52 29.48 -18.95
CA GLY A 252 0.77 28.83 -19.18
C GLY A 252 0.63 27.32 -19.29
N MET A 253 1.36 26.56 -18.48
CA MET A 253 1.32 25.09 -18.51
C MET A 253 1.54 24.43 -17.14
N LEU A 254 1.15 23.17 -17.04
CA LEU A 254 1.60 22.23 -16.02
C LEU A 254 2.69 21.34 -16.63
N LEU A 255 3.80 21.19 -15.93
CA LEU A 255 4.88 20.27 -16.28
C LEU A 255 5.07 19.26 -15.15
N THR A 256 5.04 17.98 -15.49
CA THR A 256 5.42 16.88 -14.59
C THR A 256 6.72 16.27 -15.09
N ILE A 257 7.78 16.41 -14.30
CA ILE A 257 9.16 16.06 -14.66
C ILE A 257 9.68 14.89 -13.81
N GLU A 258 10.40 13.96 -14.44
CA GLU A 258 11.02 12.81 -13.76
C GLU A 258 12.32 13.21 -13.05
N PRO A 259 12.62 12.64 -11.87
CA PRO A 259 13.91 12.85 -11.20
C PRO A 259 15.09 12.38 -12.05
N GLY A 260 16.09 13.26 -12.18
CA GLY A 260 17.27 13.04 -13.00
C GLY A 260 17.12 13.47 -14.46
N ASP A 261 16.00 14.08 -14.85
CA ASP A 261 15.78 14.62 -16.20
C ASP A 261 15.85 16.16 -16.24
N SER A 262 16.02 16.67 -17.45
CA SER A 262 15.89 18.10 -17.76
C SER A 262 14.98 18.26 -18.98
N VAL A 263 13.93 19.07 -18.82
CA VAL A 263 12.95 19.35 -19.86
C VAL A 263 13.21 20.72 -20.46
N THR A 264 13.25 20.80 -21.79
CA THR A 264 13.35 22.03 -22.56
C THR A 264 12.00 22.34 -23.19
N ILE A 265 11.48 23.54 -22.94
CA ILE A 265 10.23 24.06 -23.49
C ILE A 265 10.58 25.22 -24.43
N GLU A 266 10.26 25.08 -25.70
CA GLU A 266 10.39 26.14 -26.71
C GLU A 266 9.07 26.91 -26.83
N LEU A 267 9.15 28.23 -26.75
CA LEU A 267 8.04 29.16 -26.89
C LEU A 267 8.11 29.89 -28.24
N ASP A 268 6.98 30.42 -28.70
CA ASP A 268 6.87 31.16 -29.96
C ASP A 268 7.39 32.61 -29.88
N ASP A 269 7.52 33.16 -28.67
CA ASP A 269 8.14 34.45 -28.37
C ASP A 269 8.80 34.43 -26.97
N ASP A 270 9.59 35.46 -26.66
CA ASP A 270 10.19 35.65 -25.34
C ASP A 270 9.11 36.11 -24.32
N PRO A 271 8.85 35.34 -23.23
CA PRO A 271 7.84 35.69 -22.24
C PRO A 271 8.28 36.87 -21.34
N GLY A 272 9.56 37.26 -21.37
CA GLY A 272 10.18 38.28 -20.52
C GLY A 272 10.32 37.90 -19.05
N SER A 273 9.38 37.11 -18.52
CA SER A 273 9.41 36.54 -17.17
C SER A 273 8.55 35.29 -17.09
N ILE A 274 8.86 34.42 -16.13
CA ILE A 274 8.09 33.22 -15.82
C ILE A 274 7.82 33.17 -14.32
N LEU A 275 6.61 32.75 -13.94
CA LEU A 275 6.29 32.39 -12.56
C LEU A 275 6.19 30.87 -12.45
N THR A 276 7.02 30.30 -11.58
CA THR A 276 7.02 28.86 -11.28
C THR A 276 6.43 28.62 -9.91
N THR A 277 5.42 27.74 -9.84
CA THR A 277 4.77 27.36 -8.59
C THR A 277 4.71 25.83 -8.48
N PRO A 278 5.37 25.22 -7.49
CA PRO A 278 5.19 23.79 -7.17
C PRO A 278 3.73 23.45 -6.95
N GLN A 279 3.29 22.31 -7.46
CA GLN A 279 1.92 21.83 -7.29
C GLN A 279 1.92 20.69 -6.28
N ALA A 280 1.05 20.77 -5.28
CA ALA A 280 0.84 19.67 -4.34
C ALA A 280 0.10 18.50 -5.00
N THR A 281 -0.78 18.77 -5.96
CA THR A 281 -1.56 17.76 -6.67
C THR A 281 -1.09 17.59 -8.12
N PHE A 282 -1.19 16.36 -8.61
CA PHE A 282 -0.92 16.05 -10.02
C PHE A 282 -1.99 16.62 -10.95
N ASN A 283 -1.57 17.07 -12.13
CA ASN A 283 -2.40 17.47 -13.26
C ASN A 283 -3.42 18.59 -12.98
N GLY A 284 -3.24 19.34 -11.88
CA GLY A 284 -4.19 20.37 -11.45
C GLY A 284 -5.51 19.80 -10.92
N LEU A 285 -5.51 18.53 -10.51
CA LEU A 285 -6.66 17.91 -9.84
C LEU A 285 -6.84 18.54 -8.46
N HIS A 286 -8.09 18.68 -8.03
CA HIS A 286 -8.42 19.43 -6.81
C HIS A 286 -7.75 18.85 -5.56
N HIS A 287 -7.83 17.54 -5.38
CA HIS A 287 -7.23 16.84 -4.24
C HIS A 287 -6.80 15.43 -4.66
N ALA A 288 -6.02 14.79 -3.79
CA ALA A 288 -5.57 13.41 -3.97
C ALA A 288 -6.36 12.45 -3.07
N VAL A 289 -6.52 11.22 -3.54
CA VAL A 289 -7.13 10.13 -2.79
C VAL A 289 -6.18 8.93 -2.79
N THR A 290 -6.01 8.36 -1.62
CA THR A 290 -5.32 7.08 -1.43
C THR A 290 -6.20 6.15 -0.62
N VAL A 291 -6.11 4.84 -0.91
CA VAL A 291 -6.74 3.80 -0.10
C VAL A 291 -5.66 2.99 0.58
N VAL A 292 -5.80 2.77 1.88
CA VAL A 292 -4.79 2.11 2.69
C VAL A 292 -5.30 0.75 3.15
N GLY A 293 -4.66 -0.31 2.66
CA GLY A 293 -4.98 -1.68 3.03
C GLY A 293 -4.26 -2.09 4.31
N HIS A 294 -4.95 -2.08 5.44
CA HIS A 294 -4.38 -2.41 6.75
C HIS A 294 -4.37 -3.92 7.01
N HIS A 295 -3.40 -4.36 7.82
CA HIS A 295 -3.24 -5.75 8.24
C HIS A 295 -3.26 -6.71 7.05
N THR A 296 -2.53 -6.37 5.98
CA THR A 296 -2.55 -7.13 4.74
C THR A 296 -1.65 -8.35 4.89
N THR A 297 -2.22 -9.45 5.37
CA THR A 297 -1.51 -10.73 5.56
C THR A 297 -1.54 -11.63 4.32
N ASN A 298 -2.47 -11.37 3.41
CA ASN A 298 -2.59 -12.09 2.15
C ASN A 298 -3.12 -11.15 1.06
N LEU A 299 -2.24 -10.71 0.17
CA LEU A 299 -2.56 -9.71 -0.85
C LEU A 299 -3.69 -10.18 -1.76
N PHE A 300 -3.71 -11.46 -2.16
CA PHE A 300 -4.78 -12.00 -3.01
C PHE A 300 -6.17 -11.84 -2.39
N HIS A 301 -6.30 -12.14 -1.09
CA HIS A 301 -7.58 -11.98 -0.40
C HIS A 301 -7.96 -10.52 -0.15
N TRP A 302 -6.99 -9.64 0.08
CA TRP A 302 -7.24 -8.23 0.37
C TRP A 302 -7.56 -7.42 -0.88
N SER A 303 -7.00 -7.83 -2.03
CA SER A 303 -7.16 -7.13 -3.31
C SER A 303 -8.21 -7.77 -4.23
N SER A 304 -8.89 -8.86 -3.83
CA SER A 304 -9.69 -9.67 -4.74
C SER A 304 -10.81 -8.91 -5.46
N ASP A 305 -11.39 -7.91 -4.81
CA ASP A 305 -12.48 -7.10 -5.40
C ASP A 305 -11.96 -5.88 -6.17
N PHE A 306 -10.64 -5.66 -6.17
CA PHE A 306 -9.98 -4.49 -6.77
C PHE A 306 -9.09 -4.84 -7.96
N GLN A 307 -9.02 -6.11 -8.38
CA GLN A 307 -8.11 -6.55 -9.46
C GLN A 307 -8.28 -5.76 -10.76
N GLU A 308 -9.53 -5.43 -11.11
CA GLU A 308 -9.89 -4.63 -12.30
C GLU A 308 -10.17 -3.15 -11.96
N SER A 309 -9.98 -2.75 -10.70
CA SER A 309 -10.26 -1.39 -10.25
C SER A 309 -9.10 -0.45 -10.59
N SER A 310 -9.46 0.77 -10.98
CA SER A 310 -8.47 1.83 -11.22
C SER A 310 -7.91 2.43 -9.93
N ILE A 311 -8.51 2.12 -8.77
CA ILE A 311 -8.11 2.62 -7.46
C ILE A 311 -6.70 2.13 -7.12
N VAL A 312 -5.91 3.05 -6.59
CA VAL A 312 -4.52 2.85 -6.17
C VAL A 312 -4.46 2.70 -4.65
N PHE A 313 -3.66 1.74 -4.20
CA PHE A 313 -3.57 1.39 -2.78
C PHE A 313 -2.16 1.54 -2.22
N THR A 314 -2.09 1.94 -0.96
CA THR A 314 -0.95 1.68 -0.07
C THR A 314 -1.27 0.43 0.75
N TRP A 315 -0.74 -0.73 0.38
CA TRP A 315 -0.95 -1.97 1.15
C TRP A 315 0.07 -2.05 2.27
N LEU A 316 -0.42 -1.99 3.51
CA LEU A 316 0.39 -2.16 4.71
C LEU A 316 0.47 -3.66 5.03
N ILE A 317 1.57 -4.27 4.59
CA ILE A 317 1.79 -5.70 4.67
C ILE A 317 2.16 -6.09 6.09
N GLU A 318 1.39 -7.03 6.64
CA GLU A 318 1.64 -7.64 7.95
C GLU A 318 2.04 -9.09 7.71
N ARG A 319 3.19 -9.53 8.21
CA ARG A 319 3.59 -10.92 8.00
C ARG A 319 2.73 -11.84 8.89
N PRO A 320 1.98 -12.80 8.32
CA PRO A 320 1.12 -13.68 9.11
C PRO A 320 1.92 -14.63 10.00
N ALA A 321 1.36 -14.95 11.16
CA ALA A 321 1.88 -16.03 12.01
C ALA A 321 1.53 -17.39 11.39
N GLU A 322 2.46 -18.35 11.43
CA GLU A 322 2.15 -19.73 11.07
C GLU A 322 1.07 -20.28 12.00
N ILE A 323 0.04 -20.88 11.40
CA ILE A 323 -0.99 -21.56 12.17
C ILE A 323 -0.35 -22.84 12.73
N GLU A 324 -0.05 -22.84 14.03
CA GLU A 324 0.43 -24.06 14.70
C GLU A 324 -0.55 -25.22 14.47
N MET A 325 -0.11 -26.25 13.75
CA MET A 325 -0.93 -27.42 13.48
C MET A 325 -1.26 -28.14 14.79
N SER A 326 -2.50 -27.98 15.26
CA SER A 326 -2.98 -28.71 16.43
C SER A 326 -2.97 -30.23 16.15
N TRP A 327 -1.97 -30.93 16.68
CA TRP A 327 -1.81 -32.39 16.53
C TRP A 327 -3.05 -33.17 17.01
N ALA A 328 -3.89 -32.55 17.84
CA ALA A 328 -5.11 -33.14 18.36
C ALA A 328 -6.06 -33.61 17.26
N LEU A 329 -6.19 -32.86 16.16
CA LEU A 329 -7.07 -33.22 15.04
C LEU A 329 -6.58 -34.47 14.28
N PRO A 330 -5.31 -34.54 13.82
CA PRO A 330 -4.73 -35.78 13.28
C PRO A 330 -4.86 -37.00 14.19
N VAL A 331 -4.75 -36.81 15.50
CA VAL A 331 -4.82 -37.91 16.49
C VAL A 331 -6.23 -38.41 16.68
N ILE A 332 -7.18 -37.49 16.81
CA ILE A 332 -8.60 -37.83 16.87
C ILE A 332 -8.98 -38.56 15.59
N ALA A 333 -8.55 -38.06 14.43
CA ALA A 333 -8.78 -38.70 13.14
C ALA A 333 -8.22 -40.13 13.12
N LEU A 334 -6.96 -40.35 13.52
CA LEU A 334 -6.34 -41.67 13.61
C LEU A 334 -7.08 -42.58 14.61
N GLY A 335 -7.50 -42.04 15.75
CA GLY A 335 -8.27 -42.73 16.76
C GLY A 335 -9.62 -43.22 16.23
N VAL A 336 -10.35 -42.36 15.50
CA VAL A 336 -11.62 -42.72 14.85
C VAL A 336 -11.39 -43.79 13.77
N LEU A 337 -10.34 -43.63 12.96
CA LEU A 337 -9.98 -44.58 11.89
C LEU A 337 -9.72 -46.00 12.42
N ILE A 338 -9.19 -46.12 13.64
CA ILE A 338 -8.98 -47.41 14.32
C ILE A 338 -10.25 -47.87 15.05
N ALA A 339 -10.91 -46.98 15.77
CA ALA A 339 -12.05 -47.31 16.63
C ALA A 339 -13.27 -47.80 15.82
N VAL A 340 -13.52 -47.22 14.64
CA VAL A 340 -14.68 -47.56 13.80
C VAL A 340 -14.58 -49.01 13.28
N PRO A 341 -13.51 -49.48 12.61
CA PRO A 341 -13.38 -50.87 12.18
C PRO A 341 -13.40 -51.87 13.35
N VAL A 342 -12.77 -51.52 14.48
CA VAL A 342 -12.75 -52.39 15.68
C VAL A 342 -14.15 -52.54 16.27
N SER A 343 -14.90 -51.44 16.38
CA SER A 343 -16.27 -51.45 16.89
C SER A 343 -17.19 -52.24 15.97
N VAL A 344 -17.14 -52.00 14.65
CA VAL A 344 -17.90 -52.77 13.65
C VAL A 344 -17.58 -54.27 13.76
N ARG A 345 -16.29 -54.63 13.83
CA ARG A 345 -15.87 -56.03 13.97
C ARG A 345 -16.35 -56.66 15.28
N TYR A 346 -16.36 -55.90 16.36
CA TYR A 346 -16.87 -56.35 17.66
C TYR A 346 -18.38 -56.61 17.61
N PHE A 347 -19.17 -55.67 17.09
CA PHE A 347 -20.62 -55.82 16.96
C PHE A 347 -21.00 -56.97 16.02
N VAL A 348 -20.37 -57.08 14.85
CA VAL A 348 -20.60 -58.21 13.91
C VAL A 348 -20.30 -59.56 14.57
N ARG A 349 -19.23 -59.65 15.37
CA ARG A 349 -18.90 -60.89 16.10
C ARG A 349 -19.90 -61.21 17.21
N LYS A 350 -20.39 -60.19 17.92
CA LYS A 350 -21.39 -60.33 18.98
C LYS A 350 -22.73 -60.79 18.39
N ASP A 351 -23.17 -60.19 17.30
CA ASP A 351 -24.41 -60.57 16.63
C ASP A 351 -24.35 -61.99 16.07
N ARG A 352 -23.21 -62.39 15.50
CA ARG A 352 -23.02 -63.77 15.02
C ARG A 352 -23.08 -64.80 16.14
N LYS A 353 -22.60 -64.48 17.35
CA LYS A 353 -22.72 -65.36 18.52
C LYS A 353 -24.15 -65.46 19.04
N ASN A 354 -24.86 -64.34 19.11
CA ASN A 354 -26.25 -64.31 19.53
C ASN A 354 -27.17 -65.09 18.55
N LEU A 355 -26.87 -65.03 17.25
CA LEU A 355 -27.58 -65.80 16.22
C LEU A 355 -27.31 -67.30 16.32
N SER A 356 -26.09 -67.73 16.67
CA SER A 356 -25.79 -69.15 16.91
C SER A 356 -26.42 -69.70 18.20
N GLU A 357 -26.57 -68.86 19.23
CA GLU A 357 -27.21 -69.24 20.51
C GLU A 357 -28.75 -69.30 20.43
N GLN A 358 -29.37 -68.76 19.37
CA GLN A 358 -30.82 -68.89 19.10
C GLN A 358 -31.17 -70.07 18.17
N SER A 359 -30.18 -70.69 17.54
CA SER A 359 -30.34 -71.82 16.61
C SER A 359 -30.05 -73.20 17.23
N ASP A 360 -29.63 -73.23 18.49
CA ASP A 360 -29.57 -74.40 19.37
C ASP A 360 -30.75 -74.36 20.35
#